data_AF-A0A2S9F090-F1
#
_entry.id   AF-A0A2S9F090-F1
#
_cell.length_a   1.000
_cell.length_b   1.000
_cell.length_c   1.000
_cell.angle_alpha   90.00
_cell.angle_beta   90.00
_cell.angle_gamma   90.00
#
_symmetry.space_group_name_H-M   'P 1'
#
loop_
_entity.id
_entity.type
_entity.pdbx_description
1 polymer ?
#
loop_
_entity_poly.entity_id
_entity_poly.type
_entity_poly.pdbx_seq_one_letter_code
_entity_poly.pdbx_strand_id
1 'polypeptide(L)'
;MVLSKIVVGAACAAVVGVLGVPGVAAAQPPAPPPPPPAPDVNAYALANPKDFAVLDGAAYAFTSAGLLCILQRSGGYGCNGVLPGAPRGANVVGGFSGGVPGFSASSLPIYSGPVNALAPNTRLSFG
;
A
#
# COMPACT_ATOMS: atom_id res chain seq x y z
N MET A 1 -25.31 -21.65 46.29
CA MET A 1 -26.12 -22.88 46.22
C MET A 1 -25.53 -23.73 45.10
N VAL A 2 -25.00 -24.90 45.42
CA VAL A 2 -24.38 -25.87 44.50
C VAL A 2 -25.41 -26.98 44.21
N LEU A 3 -25.22 -27.73 43.10
CA LEU A 3 -25.92 -28.94 42.61
C LEU A 3 -27.14 -28.66 41.68
N SER A 4 -27.37 -29.26 40.51
CA SER A 4 -26.94 -30.51 39.82
C SER A 4 -26.98 -30.26 38.29
N LYS A 5 -26.06 -30.71 37.42
CA LYS A 5 -25.71 -32.07 36.94
C LYS A 5 -26.81 -32.87 36.20
N ILE A 6 -26.64 -32.89 34.86
CA ILE A 6 -26.76 -34.01 33.88
C ILE A 6 -28.17 -34.34 33.30
N VAL A 7 -28.21 -34.54 31.95
CA VAL A 7 -28.78 -35.70 31.20
C VAL A 7 -29.67 -35.30 29.99
N VAL A 8 -29.13 -35.53 28.77
CA VAL A 8 -29.78 -36.10 27.53
C VAL A 8 -30.87 -35.25 26.83
N GLY A 9 -30.91 -35.14 25.50
CA GLY A 9 -30.31 -35.97 24.47
C GLY A 9 -30.42 -35.39 23.06
N ALA A 10 -29.69 -36.06 22.16
CA ALA A 10 -29.78 -35.91 20.72
C ALA A 10 -31.16 -36.32 20.20
N ALA A 11 -31.69 -35.57 19.25
CA ALA A 11 -32.68 -36.07 18.30
C ALA A 11 -32.40 -35.42 16.94
N CYS A 12 -31.83 -36.22 16.05
CA CYS A 12 -31.76 -35.94 14.63
C CYS A 12 -33.17 -35.95 14.01
N ALA A 13 -33.35 -35.05 13.02
CA ALA A 13 -34.27 -35.11 11.89
C ALA A 13 -35.79 -35.00 12.12
N ALA A 14 -36.35 -33.87 11.65
CA ALA A 14 -37.59 -33.85 10.87
C ALA A 14 -37.58 -32.65 9.92
N VAL A 15 -37.36 -32.91 8.62
CA VAL A 15 -37.71 -32.02 7.51
C VAL A 15 -39.24 -31.96 7.42
N VAL A 16 -39.85 -30.80 7.16
CA VAL A 16 -40.93 -30.56 6.15
C VAL A 16 -41.37 -29.08 6.19
N GLY A 17 -41.19 -28.38 5.06
CA GLY A 17 -42.23 -27.54 4.45
C GLY A 17 -42.37 -26.06 4.87
N VAL A 18 -41.68 -25.16 4.16
CA VAL A 18 -42.29 -23.90 3.67
C VAL A 18 -41.81 -23.67 2.24
N LEU A 19 -42.58 -24.18 1.27
CA LEU A 19 -42.51 -23.78 -0.14
C LEU A 19 -43.41 -22.55 -0.30
N GLY A 20 -42.89 -21.41 -0.75
CA GLY A 20 -43.80 -20.29 -1.06
C GLY A 20 -43.26 -18.89 -1.29
N VAL A 21 -41.95 -18.69 -1.51
CA VAL A 21 -41.46 -17.39 -2.03
C VAL A 21 -40.60 -17.68 -3.26
N PRO A 22 -40.93 -17.17 -4.46
CA PRO A 22 -40.01 -17.23 -5.58
C PRO A 22 -38.76 -16.43 -5.17
N GLY A 23 -37.68 -17.14 -4.90
CA GLY A 23 -36.38 -16.52 -4.69
C GLY A 23 -36.05 -15.71 -5.93
N VAL A 24 -35.96 -14.39 -5.79
CA VAL A 24 -35.40 -13.54 -6.85
C VAL A 24 -34.00 -14.06 -7.11
N ALA A 25 -33.80 -14.68 -8.28
CA ALA A 25 -32.47 -15.00 -8.77
C ALA A 25 -31.80 -13.66 -9.09
N ALA A 26 -31.18 -13.05 -8.06
CA ALA A 26 -30.31 -11.91 -8.28
C ALA A 26 -29.13 -12.42 -9.13
N ALA A 27 -29.02 -11.93 -10.35
CA ALA A 27 -27.86 -12.20 -11.19
C ALA A 27 -26.61 -11.81 -10.39
N GLN A 28 -25.68 -12.74 -10.25
CA GLN A 28 -24.41 -12.45 -9.60
C GLN A 28 -23.79 -11.25 -10.32
N PRO A 29 -23.45 -10.16 -9.61
CA PRO A 29 -22.86 -9.00 -10.24
C PRO A 29 -21.66 -9.45 -11.09
N PRO A 30 -21.52 -8.97 -12.33
CA PRO A 30 -20.36 -9.32 -13.15
C PRO A 30 -19.10 -9.01 -12.34
N ALA A 31 -18.11 -9.91 -12.46
CA ALA A 31 -16.85 -9.74 -11.76
C ALA A 31 -16.27 -8.34 -12.10
N PRO A 32 -15.69 -7.63 -11.11
CA PRO A 32 -15.05 -6.35 -11.37
C PRO A 32 -14.02 -6.51 -12.50
N PRO A 33 -13.89 -5.52 -13.39
CA PRO A 33 -12.84 -5.54 -14.40
C PRO A 33 -11.47 -5.67 -13.72
N PRO A 34 -10.51 -6.37 -14.35
CA PRO A 34 -9.17 -6.49 -13.79
C PRO A 34 -8.56 -5.10 -13.59
N PRO A 35 -7.76 -4.90 -12.53
CA PRO A 35 -7.06 -3.64 -12.32
C PRO A 35 -6.12 -3.35 -13.49
N PRO A 36 -5.88 -2.07 -13.81
CA PRO A 36 -4.92 -1.71 -14.86
C PRO A 36 -3.51 -2.23 -14.50
N PRO A 37 -2.69 -2.56 -15.51
CA PRO A 37 -1.29 -2.93 -15.27
C PRO A 37 -0.55 -1.85 -14.49
N ALA A 38 0.39 -2.27 -13.64
CA ALA A 38 1.29 -1.32 -12.99
C ALA A 38 2.08 -0.53 -14.05
N PRO A 39 2.34 0.77 -13.83
CA PRO A 39 3.19 1.55 -14.73
C PRO A 39 4.57 0.89 -14.90
N ASP A 40 5.05 0.77 -16.15
CA ASP A 40 6.40 0.31 -16.40
C ASP A 40 7.40 1.45 -16.18
N VAL A 41 7.96 1.50 -14.97
CA VAL A 41 8.97 2.49 -14.61
C VAL A 41 10.25 2.36 -15.43
N ASN A 42 10.51 1.20 -16.06
CA ASN A 42 11.69 0.98 -16.90
C ASN A 42 11.54 1.61 -18.30
N ALA A 43 10.35 2.09 -18.66
CA ALA A 43 10.13 2.85 -19.88
C ALA A 43 10.53 4.33 -19.74
N TYR A 44 10.71 4.84 -18.51
CA TYR A 44 11.03 6.26 -18.26
C TYR A 44 12.49 6.59 -18.52
N ALA A 45 12.77 7.81 -18.99
CA ALA A 45 14.14 8.27 -19.21
C ALA A 45 14.97 8.21 -17.92
N LEU A 46 16.23 7.76 -18.02
CA LEU A 46 17.12 7.68 -16.87
C LEU A 46 17.66 9.07 -16.51
N ALA A 47 17.38 9.53 -15.30
CA ALA A 47 18.05 10.70 -14.74
C ALA A 47 19.45 10.30 -14.23
N ASN A 48 20.40 11.23 -14.27
CA ASN A 48 21.75 10.98 -13.75
C ASN A 48 21.71 10.87 -12.21
N PRO A 49 21.99 9.70 -11.61
CA PRO A 49 21.84 9.51 -10.17
C PRO A 49 22.79 10.37 -9.33
N LYS A 50 23.90 10.84 -9.90
CA LYS A 50 24.85 11.71 -9.19
C LYS A 50 24.22 13.05 -8.79
N ASP A 51 23.22 13.52 -9.55
CA ASP A 51 22.55 14.79 -9.28
C ASP A 51 21.64 14.71 -8.04
N PHE A 52 21.40 13.51 -7.52
CA PHE A 52 20.51 13.26 -6.37
C PHE A 52 21.22 12.54 -5.23
N ALA A 53 22.50 12.21 -5.39
CA ALA A 53 23.26 11.42 -4.43
C ALA A 53 23.46 12.17 -3.12
N VAL A 54 23.14 11.50 -2.01
CA VAL A 54 23.34 11.99 -0.65
C VAL A 54 23.98 10.88 0.19
N LEU A 55 24.45 11.22 1.40
CA LEU A 55 25.07 10.25 2.32
C LEU A 55 26.22 9.49 1.64
N ASP A 56 27.14 10.21 1.02
CA ASP A 56 28.28 9.66 0.26
C ASP A 56 27.87 8.66 -0.84
N GLY A 57 26.68 8.85 -1.41
CA GLY A 57 26.13 8.01 -2.48
C GLY A 57 25.42 6.75 -1.98
N ALA A 58 25.24 6.58 -0.66
CA ALA A 58 24.46 5.47 -0.10
C ALA A 58 22.94 5.62 -0.33
N ALA A 59 22.47 6.84 -0.62
CA ALA A 59 21.08 7.11 -0.93
C ALA A 59 20.94 8.22 -1.98
N TYR A 60 19.72 8.36 -2.50
CA TYR A 60 19.31 9.42 -3.40
C TYR A 60 18.16 10.20 -2.77
N ALA A 61 18.26 11.52 -2.66
CA ALA A 61 17.20 12.37 -2.14
C ALA A 61 16.75 13.39 -3.19
N PHE A 62 15.44 13.56 -3.34
CA PHE A 62 14.85 14.38 -4.40
C PHE A 62 13.45 14.84 -4.04
N THR A 63 12.95 15.88 -4.71
CA THR A 63 11.53 16.21 -4.68
C THR A 63 10.81 15.69 -5.92
N SER A 64 9.56 15.26 -5.77
CA SER A 64 8.68 14.88 -6.88
C SER A 64 7.22 15.03 -6.47
N ALA A 65 6.39 15.62 -7.35
CA ALA A 65 4.96 15.83 -7.09
C ALA A 65 4.63 16.50 -5.73
N GLY A 66 5.49 17.39 -5.24
CA GLY A 66 5.32 18.04 -3.93
C GLY A 66 5.73 17.20 -2.72
N LEU A 67 6.29 16.01 -2.94
CA LEU A 67 6.85 15.14 -1.90
C LEU A 67 8.37 15.27 -1.86
N LEU A 68 8.94 15.08 -0.67
CA LEU A 68 10.37 14.88 -0.47
C LEU A 68 10.62 13.38 -0.30
N CYS A 69 11.44 12.81 -1.17
CA CYS A 69 11.68 11.37 -1.23
C CYS A 69 13.14 11.02 -1.00
N ILE A 70 13.37 9.83 -0.45
CA ILE A 70 14.67 9.19 -0.35
C ILE A 70 14.60 7.74 -0.86
N LEU A 71 15.62 7.34 -1.60
CA LEU A 71 15.83 5.97 -2.06
C LEU A 71 17.21 5.50 -1.62
N GLN A 72 17.25 4.50 -0.75
CA GLN A 72 18.49 3.91 -0.26
C GLN A 72 18.95 2.82 -1.23
N ARG A 73 20.26 2.73 -1.48
CA ARG A 73 20.83 1.63 -2.28
C ARG A 73 20.60 0.26 -1.68
N SER A 74 20.38 0.18 -0.36
CA SER A 74 20.03 -1.05 0.33
C SER A 74 18.65 -1.57 -0.04
N GLY A 75 17.79 -0.78 -0.69
CA GLY A 75 16.43 -1.15 -1.11
C GLY A 75 15.31 -0.46 -0.31
N GLY A 76 15.65 0.26 0.76
CA GLY A 76 14.71 1.09 1.51
C GLY A 76 14.29 2.33 0.72
N TYR A 77 13.04 2.73 0.83
CA TYR A 77 12.53 3.95 0.19
C TYR A 77 11.46 4.62 1.05
N GLY A 78 11.28 5.92 0.85
CA GLY A 78 10.16 6.63 1.43
C GLY A 78 10.02 8.03 0.90
N CYS A 79 8.82 8.59 1.05
CA CYS A 79 8.49 9.97 0.74
C CYS A 79 7.70 10.59 1.89
N ASN A 80 8.01 11.84 2.24
CA ASN A 80 7.21 12.65 3.14
C ASN A 80 6.57 13.84 2.43
N GLY A 81 5.37 14.23 2.87
CA GLY A 81 4.63 15.38 2.33
C GLY A 81 3.13 15.23 2.51
N VAL A 82 2.35 16.02 1.74
CA VAL A 82 0.89 15.87 1.70
C VAL A 82 0.55 14.65 0.87
N LEU A 83 -0.10 13.65 1.49
CA LEU A 83 -0.51 12.41 0.84
C LEU A 83 -2.04 12.35 0.74
N PRO A 84 -2.64 12.71 -0.41
CA PRO A 84 -4.09 12.66 -0.60
C PRO A 84 -4.62 11.24 -0.37
N GLY A 85 -5.63 11.11 0.49
CA GLY A 85 -6.25 9.82 0.80
C GLY A 85 -5.45 8.92 1.75
N ALA A 86 -4.32 9.38 2.30
CA ALA A 86 -3.58 8.62 3.29
C ALA A 86 -4.38 8.45 4.60
N PRO A 87 -4.32 7.27 5.23
CA PRO A 87 -5.08 7.00 6.44
C PRO A 87 -4.60 7.87 7.60
N ARG A 88 -5.55 8.34 8.42
CA ARG A 88 -5.27 8.98 9.74
C ARG A 88 -4.29 10.17 9.67
N GLY A 89 -4.25 10.89 8.55
CA GLY A 89 -3.35 12.04 8.37
C GLY A 89 -1.88 11.67 8.24
N ALA A 90 -1.56 10.43 7.85
CA ALA A 90 -0.20 10.02 7.57
C ALA A 90 0.44 10.92 6.52
N ASN A 91 1.70 11.30 6.77
CA ASN A 91 2.48 12.20 5.92
C ASN A 91 3.79 11.56 5.47
N VAL A 92 3.96 10.26 5.72
CA VAL A 92 5.07 9.44 5.22
C VAL A 92 4.49 8.17 4.62
N VAL A 93 4.99 7.80 3.44
CA VAL A 93 4.77 6.50 2.82
C VAL A 93 6.14 5.92 2.46
N GLY A 94 6.37 4.65 2.77
CA GLY A 94 7.66 4.03 2.51
C GLY A 94 7.68 2.54 2.75
N GLY A 95 8.80 1.91 2.43
CA GLY A 95 8.95 0.47 2.53
C GLY A 95 10.32 0.02 2.08
N PHE A 96 10.39 -1.24 1.68
CA PHE A 96 11.58 -1.88 1.14
C PHE A 96 11.25 -2.53 -0.20
N SER A 97 12.23 -2.62 -1.09
CA SER A 97 12.09 -3.30 -2.39
C SER A 97 11.58 -4.73 -2.23
N GLY A 98 10.48 -5.07 -2.89
CA GLY A 98 9.82 -6.39 -2.78
C GLY A 98 8.84 -6.52 -1.61
N GLY A 99 8.72 -5.49 -0.76
CA GLY A 99 7.73 -5.42 0.31
C GLY A 99 6.55 -4.50 -0.02
N VAL A 100 5.46 -4.66 0.73
CA VAL A 100 4.30 -3.77 0.66
C VAL A 100 4.63 -2.47 1.43
N PRO A 101 4.52 -1.28 0.81
CA PRO A 101 4.74 -0.02 1.51
C PRO A 101 3.68 0.22 2.59
N GLY A 102 4.08 0.92 3.64
CA GLY A 102 3.24 1.34 4.75
C GLY A 102 3.12 2.86 4.85
N PHE A 103 2.11 3.30 5.59
CA PHE A 103 1.92 4.70 5.96
C PHE A 103 2.32 4.94 7.40
N SER A 104 2.95 6.09 7.66
CA SER A 104 3.28 6.55 9.00
C SER A 104 3.20 8.07 9.09
N ALA A 105 3.40 8.61 10.30
CA ALA A 105 3.43 10.05 10.54
C ALA A 105 4.77 10.45 11.17
N SER A 106 5.34 11.55 10.68
CA SER A 106 6.57 12.16 11.22
C SER A 106 6.42 13.68 11.24
N SER A 107 6.87 14.32 12.32
CA SER A 107 6.98 15.78 12.38
C SER A 107 8.26 16.32 11.72
N LEU A 108 9.22 15.44 11.43
CA LEU A 108 10.48 15.77 10.78
C LEU A 108 10.47 15.34 9.31
N PRO A 109 11.14 16.09 8.41
CA PRO A 109 11.31 15.68 7.04
C PRO A 109 12.16 14.40 6.96
N ILE A 110 11.93 13.58 5.94
CA ILE A 110 12.67 12.33 5.73
C ILE A 110 14.16 12.59 5.42
N TYR A 111 14.46 13.80 4.94
CA TYR A 111 15.80 14.30 4.69
C TYR A 111 15.83 15.82 4.90
N SER A 112 16.92 16.37 5.44
CA SER A 112 17.02 17.80 5.77
C SER A 112 18.04 18.58 4.93
N GLY A 113 18.80 17.89 4.06
CA GLY A 113 19.76 18.53 3.18
C GLY A 113 19.12 19.12 1.91
N PRO A 114 19.91 19.86 1.10
CA PRO A 114 19.44 20.34 -0.19
C PRO A 114 19.14 19.18 -1.13
N VAL A 115 18.09 19.33 -1.94
CA VAL A 115 17.63 18.30 -2.89
C VAL A 115 17.23 18.92 -4.22
N ASN A 116 17.50 18.20 -5.29
CA ASN A 116 17.03 18.56 -6.64
C ASN A 116 15.64 17.98 -6.90
N ALA A 117 14.88 18.61 -7.78
CA ALA A 117 13.62 18.06 -8.28
C ALA A 117 13.90 16.96 -9.31
N LEU A 118 13.31 15.79 -9.13
CA LEU A 118 13.31 14.75 -10.16
C LEU A 118 12.25 15.10 -11.19
N ALA A 119 12.64 15.23 -12.45
CA ALA A 119 11.72 15.59 -13.52
C ALA A 119 10.61 14.54 -13.69
N PRO A 120 9.37 14.94 -14.02
CA PRO A 120 8.30 14.00 -14.31
C PRO A 120 8.70 13.00 -15.40
N ASN A 121 8.20 11.77 -15.30
CA ASN A 121 8.46 10.68 -16.27
C ASN A 121 9.95 10.35 -16.46
N THR A 122 10.75 10.57 -15.42
CA THR A 122 12.13 10.09 -15.33
C THR A 122 12.28 9.09 -14.21
N ARG A 123 13.32 8.26 -14.26
CA ARG A 123 13.63 7.26 -13.22
C ARG A 123 15.05 7.44 -12.69
N LEU A 124 15.22 7.02 -11.44
CA LEU A 124 16.54 6.73 -10.87
C LEU A 124 16.75 5.23 -10.89
N SER A 125 17.94 4.81 -11.31
CA SER A 125 18.37 3.41 -11.25
C SER A 125 19.85 3.38 -10.90
N PHE A 126 20.21 2.39 -10.10
CA PHE A 126 21.57 2.03 -9.81
C PHE A 126 21.77 0.65 -10.43
N GLY A 127 22.71 0.56 -11.38
CA GLY A 127 23.03 -0.68 -12.09
C GLY A 127 23.52 -1.77 -11.14
#